data_AF-A0A3E0WPE9-F1
#
_entry.id   AF-A0A3E0WPE9-F1
#
_cell.length_a   1.000
_cell.length_b   1.000
_cell.length_c   1.000
_cell.angle_alpha   90.00
_cell.angle_beta   90.00
_cell.angle_gamma   90.00
#
_symmetry.space_group_name_H-M   'P 1'
#
loop_
_entity.id
_entity.type
_entity.pdbx_description
1 polymer ?
#
loop_
_entity_poly.entity_id
_entity_poly.type
_entity_poly.pdbx_seq_one_letter_code
_entity_poly.pdbx_strand_id
1 'polypeptide(L)'
;MGVIRMNNLYEYFGCSSKEELYQKVTKGDDSVRSLVDFIDFSKGQMNSKEKAITSPQDFIEFVAKSKMPSQSETTLVFCSTKNKPLYLTRYQKHDQIDLKRVLKEGLNAGGVSLFYLSNDTMSTDNEVEMGGYFKTFGIDVIDGFSYNEISDTITSNREMIPYRLSKYAPPISEVAERDGGRGTAYEMKNAITTFHGFDEFSSFFANQEIVGSNLLKDNAKVKKSLKVGYQYDWQESFGIIACDSDYKVVFVNELFKGSPNASIVDRKVFTKALLSKDDVSKIAVFHNHPSGIPEPSPEDKQITKGLKEVSEKLNIQFLDHFIVGKESVYSFAKYIPEYVCRNEDYSSFVQKQAKIKRGKQMAFELEL
;
A
#
# COMPACT_ATOMS: atom_id res chain seq x y z
N MET A 1 -35.50 -0.53 0.84
CA MET A 1 -34.86 -1.34 -0.22
C MET A 1 -34.18 -0.38 -1.19
N GLY A 2 -32.87 -0.26 -1.09
CA GLY A 2 -32.03 0.48 -2.02
C GLY A 2 -30.70 -0.25 -2.07
N VAL A 3 -30.52 -1.10 -3.08
CA VAL A 3 -29.28 -1.82 -3.30
C VAL A 3 -28.21 -0.77 -3.56
N ILE A 4 -27.23 -0.64 -2.65
CA ILE A 4 -26.01 0.12 -2.93
C ILE A 4 -25.37 -0.58 -4.12
N ARG A 5 -25.51 -0.01 -5.33
CA ARG A 5 -24.76 -0.47 -6.50
C ARG A 5 -23.30 -0.46 -6.09
N MET A 6 -22.66 -1.63 -6.06
CA MET A 6 -21.21 -1.69 -6.11
C MET A 6 -20.84 -1.05 -7.43
N ASN A 7 -20.45 0.22 -7.42
CA ASN A 7 -20.08 0.90 -8.64
C ASN A 7 -18.86 0.17 -9.20
N ASN A 8 -19.02 -0.44 -10.36
CA ASN A 8 -17.94 -1.03 -11.12
C ASN A 8 -17.04 0.10 -11.64
N LEU A 9 -15.71 -0.08 -11.59
CA LEU A 9 -14.76 0.95 -12.02
C LEU A 9 -15.00 1.36 -13.48
N TYR A 10 -15.24 0.39 -14.36
CA TYR A 10 -15.43 0.63 -15.79
C TYR A 10 -16.72 1.40 -16.05
N GLU A 11 -17.82 1.00 -15.40
CA GLU A 11 -19.10 1.72 -15.51
C GLU A 11 -19.00 3.16 -15.03
N TYR A 12 -18.27 3.40 -13.93
CA TYR A 12 -18.05 4.74 -13.39
C TYR A 12 -17.35 5.67 -14.39
N PHE A 13 -16.40 5.14 -15.16
CA PHE A 13 -15.68 5.87 -16.21
C PHE A 13 -16.30 5.72 -17.61
N GLY A 14 -17.53 5.20 -17.70
CA GLY A 14 -18.22 4.99 -18.97
C GLY A 14 -17.41 4.15 -19.95
N CYS A 15 -16.82 3.06 -19.46
CA CYS A 15 -16.04 2.08 -20.21
C CYS A 15 -16.71 0.70 -20.10
N SER A 16 -16.61 -0.10 -21.15
CA SER A 16 -17.12 -1.47 -21.22
C SER A 16 -16.08 -2.52 -20.83
N SER A 17 -14.79 -2.17 -20.82
CA SER A 17 -13.70 -3.07 -20.46
C SER A 17 -12.48 -2.33 -19.88
N LYS A 18 -11.56 -3.10 -19.31
CA LYS A 18 -10.25 -2.59 -18.84
C LYS A 18 -9.38 -2.07 -19.98
N GLU A 19 -9.47 -2.66 -21.17
CA GLU A 19 -8.74 -2.21 -22.36
C GLU A 19 -9.22 -0.82 -22.81
N GLU A 20 -10.53 -0.60 -22.82
CA GLU A 20 -11.11 0.71 -23.13
C GLU A 20 -10.69 1.77 -22.11
N LEU A 21 -10.77 1.42 -20.81
CA LEU A 21 -10.32 2.31 -19.74
C LEU A 21 -8.82 2.63 -19.85
N TYR A 22 -7.99 1.64 -20.19
CA TYR A 22 -6.56 1.82 -20.42
C TYR A 22 -6.28 2.77 -21.58
N GLN A 23 -7.03 2.66 -22.68
CA GLN A 23 -6.93 3.59 -23.81
C GLN A 23 -7.30 5.02 -23.41
N LYS A 24 -8.36 5.22 -22.62
CA LYS A 24 -8.71 6.57 -22.11
C LYS A 24 -7.59 7.15 -21.25
N VAL A 25 -7.06 6.36 -20.32
CA VAL A 25 -5.95 6.78 -19.43
C VAL A 25 -4.71 7.16 -20.23
N THR A 26 -4.31 6.33 -21.20
CA THR A 26 -3.09 6.57 -22.01
C THR A 26 -3.24 7.71 -23.01
N LYS A 27 -4.47 8.01 -23.47
CA LYS A 27 -4.76 9.17 -24.32
C LYS A 27 -4.94 10.47 -23.54
N GLY A 28 -4.96 10.41 -22.20
CA GLY A 28 -5.17 11.58 -21.35
C GLY A 28 -6.59 12.14 -21.44
N ASP A 29 -7.59 11.27 -21.57
CA ASP A 29 -9.00 11.67 -21.64
C ASP A 29 -9.46 12.30 -20.30
N ASP A 30 -10.10 13.47 -20.36
CA ASP A 30 -10.53 14.20 -19.17
C ASP A 30 -11.56 13.43 -18.33
N SER A 31 -12.32 12.51 -18.94
CA SER A 31 -13.31 11.68 -18.22
C SER A 31 -12.69 10.73 -17.20
N VAL A 32 -11.39 10.42 -17.33
CA VAL A 32 -10.65 9.55 -16.41
C VAL A 32 -9.63 10.31 -15.56
N ARG A 33 -9.74 11.64 -15.49
CA ARG A 33 -8.76 12.51 -14.81
C ARG A 33 -8.46 12.07 -13.37
N SER A 34 -9.48 11.70 -12.61
CA SER A 34 -9.32 11.27 -11.21
C SER A 34 -8.50 9.97 -11.07
N LEU A 35 -8.62 9.06 -12.03
CA LEU A 35 -7.81 7.83 -12.09
C LEU A 35 -6.38 8.11 -12.52
N VAL A 36 -6.17 9.05 -13.46
CA VAL A 36 -4.85 9.53 -13.86
C VAL A 36 -4.12 10.16 -12.67
N ASP A 37 -4.79 11.07 -11.95
CA ASP A 37 -4.25 11.71 -10.74
C ASP A 37 -3.87 10.66 -9.68
N PHE A 38 -4.69 9.62 -9.50
CA PHE A 38 -4.39 8.51 -8.62
C PHE A 38 -3.16 7.70 -9.07
N ILE A 39 -3.01 7.43 -10.37
CA ILE A 39 -1.86 6.71 -10.93
C ILE A 39 -0.57 7.51 -10.70
N ASP A 40 -0.62 8.83 -10.94
CA ASP A 40 0.54 9.72 -10.76
C ASP A 40 0.92 9.83 -9.27
N PHE A 41 -0.06 9.95 -8.39
CA PHE A 41 0.13 9.84 -6.95
C PHE A 41 0.81 8.52 -6.57
N SER A 42 0.28 7.40 -7.07
CA SER A 42 0.76 6.03 -6.82
C SER A 42 2.20 5.78 -7.27
N LYS A 43 2.64 6.45 -8.34
CA LYS A 43 4.04 6.42 -8.83
C LYS A 43 5.04 7.10 -7.87
N GLY A 44 4.58 7.62 -6.73
CA GLY A 44 5.41 8.30 -5.74
C GLY A 44 5.71 9.75 -6.11
N GLN A 45 4.80 10.40 -6.86
CA GLN A 45 4.88 11.85 -7.09
C GLN A 45 4.31 12.67 -5.92
N MET A 46 3.75 12.03 -4.88
CA MET A 46 3.53 12.61 -3.56
C MET A 46 3.88 11.61 -2.45
N ASN A 47 4.81 11.96 -1.58
CA ASN A 47 5.10 11.18 -0.36
C ASN A 47 4.01 11.47 0.68
N SER A 48 3.40 10.45 1.30
CA SER A 48 2.71 10.68 2.57
C SER A 48 3.78 10.99 3.62
N LYS A 49 3.89 12.27 4.00
CA LYS A 49 4.86 12.77 4.99
C LYS A 49 4.51 12.38 6.43
N GLU A 50 3.41 11.65 6.65
CA GLU A 50 2.93 11.34 7.99
C GLU A 50 3.87 10.32 8.67
N LYS A 51 4.28 10.65 9.90
CA LYS A 51 5.13 9.79 10.74
C LYS A 51 4.33 8.60 11.26
N ALA A 52 5.02 7.52 11.62
CA ALA A 52 4.41 6.41 12.34
C ALA A 52 3.97 6.87 13.74
N ILE A 53 2.82 6.39 14.20
CA ILE A 53 2.33 6.62 15.56
C ILE A 53 2.99 5.60 16.47
N THR A 54 3.97 6.06 17.26
CA THR A 54 4.75 5.23 18.18
C THR A 54 4.55 5.61 19.64
N SER A 55 3.89 6.73 19.89
CA SER A 55 3.57 7.26 21.22
C SER A 55 2.20 7.95 21.22
N PRO A 56 1.59 8.16 22.40
CA PRO A 56 0.41 9.01 22.55
C PRO A 56 0.57 10.39 21.94
N GLN A 57 1.77 10.96 22.05
CA GLN A 57 2.05 12.27 21.49
C GLN A 57 1.99 12.28 19.96
N ASP A 58 2.53 11.26 19.29
CA ASP A 58 2.43 11.15 17.82
C ASP A 58 0.97 11.08 17.36
N PHE A 59 0.12 10.35 18.11
CA PHE A 59 -1.31 10.26 17.81
C PHE A 59 -1.98 11.63 17.97
N ILE A 60 -1.72 12.31 19.08
CA ILE A 60 -2.31 13.62 19.39
C ILE A 60 -1.89 14.66 18.35
N GLU A 61 -0.61 14.72 17.98
CA GLU A 61 -0.11 15.58 16.91
C GLU A 61 -0.78 15.29 15.56
N PHE A 62 -1.11 14.02 15.28
CA PHE A 62 -1.80 13.63 14.06
C PHE A 62 -3.28 14.07 14.05
N VAL A 63 -4.04 13.78 15.12
CA VAL A 63 -5.48 14.07 15.18
C VAL A 63 -5.78 15.55 15.45
N ALA A 64 -4.87 16.29 16.09
CA ALA A 64 -5.01 17.73 16.31
C ALA A 64 -5.07 18.57 15.02
N LYS A 65 -4.64 17.98 13.88
CA LYS A 65 -4.77 18.56 12.53
C LYS A 65 -6.16 18.41 11.93
N SER A 66 -7.09 17.79 12.66
CA SER A 66 -8.47 17.55 12.24
C SER A 66 -9.43 18.09 13.30
N LYS A 67 -10.69 18.30 12.90
CA LYS A 67 -11.74 18.69 13.83
C LYS A 67 -11.89 17.60 14.90
N MET A 68 -12.05 18.00 16.16
CA MET A 68 -12.31 17.06 17.25
C MET A 68 -13.69 16.39 17.08
N PRO A 69 -13.85 15.13 17.52
CA PRO A 69 -15.14 14.45 17.45
C PRO A 69 -16.14 15.10 18.40
N SER A 70 -17.42 15.12 18.04
CA SER A 70 -18.50 15.45 18.97
C SER A 70 -18.77 14.28 19.94
N GLN A 71 -19.60 14.49 20.97
CA GLN A 71 -19.94 13.43 21.93
C GLN A 71 -20.62 12.21 21.29
N SER A 72 -21.32 12.38 20.17
CA SER A 72 -21.94 11.29 19.41
C SER A 72 -21.00 10.61 18.41
N GLU A 73 -19.75 11.08 18.32
CA GLU A 73 -18.78 10.61 17.33
C GLU A 73 -17.55 9.99 17.97
N THR A 74 -16.94 9.07 17.22
CA THR A 74 -15.59 8.57 17.49
C THR A 74 -14.76 8.73 16.23
N THR A 75 -13.61 9.37 16.35
CA THR A 75 -12.60 9.43 15.27
C THR A 75 -11.82 8.13 15.28
N LEU A 76 -11.70 7.50 14.11
CA LEU A 76 -10.97 6.26 13.89
C LEU A 76 -9.77 6.54 12.99
N VAL A 77 -8.58 6.09 13.39
CA VAL A 77 -7.34 6.19 12.62
C VAL A 77 -6.81 4.80 12.32
N PHE A 78 -7.05 4.33 11.10
CA PHE A 78 -6.54 3.04 10.61
C PHE A 78 -5.09 3.18 10.22
N CYS A 79 -4.29 2.18 10.58
CA CYS A 79 -2.84 2.21 10.47
C CYS A 79 -2.29 0.96 9.77
N SER A 80 -1.08 1.10 9.23
CA SER A 80 -0.31 -0.03 8.71
C SER A 80 0.27 -0.87 9.83
N THR A 81 0.90 -2.00 9.49
CA THR A 81 1.67 -2.85 10.41
C THR A 81 2.86 -2.14 11.08
N LYS A 82 3.28 -0.98 10.57
CA LYS A 82 4.29 -0.09 11.20
C LYS A 82 3.67 1.15 11.85
N ASN A 83 2.38 1.09 12.18
CA ASN A 83 1.60 2.17 12.80
C ASN A 83 1.58 3.50 12.01
N LYS A 84 1.81 3.46 10.68
CA LYS A 84 1.66 4.65 9.86
C LYS A 84 0.18 4.91 9.60
N PRO A 85 -0.34 6.13 9.82
CA PRO A 85 -1.73 6.45 9.51
C PRO A 85 -2.03 6.24 8.02
N LEU A 86 -3.09 5.49 7.75
CA LEU A 86 -3.55 5.12 6.41
C LEU A 86 -4.94 5.62 6.08
N TYR A 87 -5.77 5.85 7.10
CA TYR A 87 -7.10 6.44 6.94
C TYR A 87 -7.60 7.05 8.24
N LEU A 88 -8.24 8.22 8.16
CA LEU A 88 -8.95 8.84 9.27
C LEU A 88 -10.42 8.96 8.86
N THR A 89 -11.33 8.50 9.70
CA THR A 89 -12.78 8.59 9.48
C THR A 89 -13.50 8.81 10.79
N ARG A 90 -14.78 9.18 10.71
CA ARG A 90 -15.65 9.34 11.87
C ARG A 90 -16.74 8.30 11.85
N TYR A 91 -16.99 7.73 13.02
CA TYR A 91 -18.05 6.77 13.31
C TYR A 91 -19.10 7.46 14.17
N GLN A 92 -20.36 7.41 13.75
CA GLN A 92 -21.50 7.78 14.58
C GLN A 92 -21.81 6.68 15.59
N LYS A 93 -21.64 6.96 16.87
CA LYS A 93 -21.83 5.98 17.95
C LYS A 93 -23.22 5.34 17.86
N HIS A 94 -23.26 4.03 18.07
CA HIS A 94 -24.47 3.18 18.02
C HIS A 94 -25.14 3.06 16.64
N ASP A 95 -24.51 3.53 15.56
CA ASP A 95 -25.00 3.31 14.20
C ASP A 95 -24.29 2.10 13.56
N GLN A 96 -24.97 0.95 13.55
CA GLN A 96 -24.45 -0.29 12.95
C GLN A 96 -24.23 -0.21 11.43
N ILE A 97 -24.95 0.65 10.73
CA ILE A 97 -24.74 0.87 9.29
C ILE A 97 -23.45 1.66 9.10
N ASP A 98 -23.25 2.70 9.91
CA ASP A 98 -22.06 3.52 9.87
C ASP A 98 -20.80 2.75 10.31
N LEU A 99 -20.92 1.86 11.31
CA LEU A 99 -19.83 0.99 11.75
C LEU A 99 -19.33 0.07 10.61
N LYS A 100 -20.25 -0.48 9.82
CA LYS A 100 -19.90 -1.26 8.62
C LYS A 100 -19.21 -0.41 7.56
N ARG A 101 -19.63 0.85 7.39
CA ARG A 101 -19.01 1.80 6.46
C ARG A 101 -17.57 2.07 6.87
N VAL A 102 -17.33 2.48 8.11
CA VAL A 102 -15.97 2.82 8.58
C VAL A 102 -15.04 1.61 8.59
N LEU A 103 -15.55 0.41 8.91
CA LEU A 103 -14.79 -0.83 8.81
C LEU A 103 -14.40 -1.11 7.35
N LYS A 104 -15.34 -1.00 6.41
CA LYS A 104 -15.08 -1.18 4.98
C LYS A 104 -14.03 -0.18 4.48
N GLU A 105 -14.16 1.10 4.82
CA GLU A 105 -13.23 2.14 4.38
C GLU A 105 -11.83 1.93 4.99
N GLY A 106 -11.77 1.66 6.29
CA GLY A 106 -10.53 1.43 7.02
C GLY A 106 -9.80 0.17 6.61
N LEU A 107 -10.55 -0.90 6.31
CA LEU A 107 -10.04 -2.03 5.54
C LEU A 107 -9.53 -1.47 4.23
N ASN A 108 -10.34 -1.06 3.25
CA ASN A 108 -9.89 -0.62 1.91
C ASN A 108 -8.65 0.32 1.82
N ALA A 109 -8.33 1.08 2.85
CA ALA A 109 -7.06 1.81 2.99
C ALA A 109 -5.80 0.94 3.28
N GLY A 110 -5.95 -0.36 3.50
CA GLY A 110 -4.94 -1.30 3.95
C GLY A 110 -4.71 -1.27 5.47
N GLY A 111 -5.73 -0.89 6.25
CA GLY A 111 -5.68 -0.80 7.71
C GLY A 111 -5.66 -2.17 8.36
N VAL A 112 -4.65 -2.41 9.19
CA VAL A 112 -4.48 -3.66 9.98
C VAL A 112 -4.49 -3.39 11.48
N SER A 113 -4.41 -2.13 11.87
CA SER A 113 -4.49 -1.68 13.25
C SER A 113 -5.24 -0.36 13.34
N LEU A 114 -5.66 0.01 14.54
CA LEU A 114 -6.55 1.13 14.79
C LEU A 114 -6.14 1.89 16.06
N PHE A 115 -6.16 3.21 15.97
CA PHE A 115 -6.29 4.10 17.13
C PHE A 115 -7.64 4.81 17.07
N TYR A 116 -8.23 5.14 18.20
CA TYR A 116 -9.48 5.90 18.21
C TYR A 116 -9.47 7.05 19.22
N LEU A 117 -10.24 8.10 18.92
CA LEU A 117 -10.46 9.24 19.80
C LEU A 117 -11.96 9.44 19.98
N SER A 118 -12.42 9.42 21.22
CA SER A 118 -13.80 9.69 21.61
C SER A 118 -13.88 10.94 22.46
N ASN A 119 -14.94 11.73 22.27
CA ASN A 119 -15.25 12.86 23.12
C ASN A 119 -16.22 12.44 24.23
N ASP A 120 -15.72 11.59 25.11
CA ASP A 120 -16.35 11.17 26.35
C ASP A 120 -15.28 10.44 27.17
N THR A 121 -15.40 10.48 28.49
CA THR A 121 -14.79 9.47 29.35
C THR A 121 -15.50 8.15 29.08
N MET A 122 -14.98 7.38 28.13
CA MET A 122 -15.55 6.07 27.80
C MET A 122 -15.57 5.20 29.06
N SER A 123 -16.70 4.54 29.33
CA SER A 123 -16.71 3.43 30.28
C SER A 123 -15.77 2.33 29.76
N THR A 124 -15.15 1.58 30.67
CA THR A 124 -14.31 0.43 30.32
C THR A 124 -15.05 -0.56 29.43
N ASP A 125 -16.38 -0.65 29.57
CA ASP A 125 -17.22 -1.55 28.79
C ASP A 125 -17.27 -1.18 27.30
N ASN A 126 -17.32 0.12 26.98
CA ASN A 126 -17.36 0.59 25.59
C ASN A 126 -16.01 0.37 24.87
N GLU A 127 -14.90 0.46 25.61
CA GLU A 127 -13.56 0.17 25.06
C GLU A 127 -13.39 -1.32 24.75
N VAL A 128 -13.86 -2.19 25.65
CA VAL A 128 -13.82 -3.63 25.48
C VAL A 128 -14.70 -4.05 24.29
N GLU A 129 -15.87 -3.43 24.12
CA GLU A 129 -16.78 -3.72 23.00
C GLU A 129 -16.18 -3.30 21.64
N MET A 130 -15.67 -2.08 21.51
CA MET A 130 -15.01 -1.60 20.29
C MET A 130 -13.72 -2.38 19.98
N GLY A 131 -12.91 -2.65 21.00
CA GLY A 131 -11.72 -3.48 20.89
C GLY A 131 -12.05 -4.88 20.39
N GLY A 132 -13.07 -5.52 20.97
CA GLY A 132 -13.55 -6.83 20.57
C GLY A 132 -14.12 -6.87 19.14
N TYR A 133 -14.86 -5.83 18.74
CA TYR A 133 -15.43 -5.72 17.40
C TYR A 133 -14.35 -5.71 16.32
N PHE A 134 -13.41 -4.76 16.35
CA PHE A 134 -12.37 -4.66 15.32
C PHE A 134 -11.41 -5.84 15.33
N LYS A 135 -11.11 -6.38 16.51
CA LYS A 135 -10.28 -7.59 16.64
C LYS A 135 -10.92 -8.82 16.01
N THR A 136 -12.25 -8.91 16.00
CA THR A 136 -12.99 -9.98 15.29
C THR A 136 -12.70 -9.98 13.78
N PHE A 137 -12.36 -8.82 13.22
CA PHE A 137 -12.00 -8.65 11.80
C PHE A 137 -10.49 -8.57 11.55
N GLY A 138 -9.66 -8.93 12.53
CA GLY A 138 -8.20 -8.92 12.40
C GLY A 138 -7.57 -7.53 12.42
N ILE A 139 -8.27 -6.53 12.98
CA ILE A 139 -7.73 -5.18 13.17
C ILE A 139 -7.41 -5.00 14.65
N ASP A 140 -6.13 -4.85 14.96
CA ASP A 140 -5.69 -4.63 16.34
C ASP A 140 -5.94 -3.20 16.79
N VAL A 141 -6.72 -3.03 17.86
CA VAL A 141 -6.90 -1.72 18.49
C VAL A 141 -5.69 -1.44 19.39
N ILE A 142 -4.83 -0.51 18.94
CA ILE A 142 -3.57 -0.18 19.61
C ILE A 142 -3.82 0.71 20.79
N ASP A 143 -4.60 1.79 20.67
CA ASP A 143 -4.92 2.61 21.83
C ASP A 143 -6.21 3.39 21.60
N GLY A 144 -6.89 3.66 22.70
CA GLY A 144 -8.02 4.55 22.77
C GLY A 144 -7.64 5.86 23.43
N PHE A 145 -8.28 6.93 23.00
CA PHE A 145 -8.07 8.25 23.56
C PHE A 145 -9.39 8.89 23.91
N SER A 146 -9.40 9.60 25.03
CA SER A 146 -10.55 10.36 25.51
C SER A 146 -10.24 11.86 25.43
N TYR A 147 -11.03 12.60 24.67
CA TYR A 147 -11.00 14.06 24.61
C TYR A 147 -11.96 14.64 25.65
N ASN A 148 -11.47 15.59 26.43
CA ASN A 148 -12.26 16.39 27.36
C ASN A 148 -12.31 17.84 26.86
N GLU A 149 -13.48 18.26 26.38
CA GLU A 149 -13.73 19.62 25.87
C GLU A 149 -13.52 20.70 26.93
N ILE A 150 -13.82 20.42 28.20
CA ILE A 150 -13.76 21.41 29.28
C ILE A 150 -12.30 21.73 29.62
N SER A 151 -11.47 20.69 29.77
CA SER A 151 -10.05 20.87 30.09
C SER A 151 -9.15 21.05 28.86
N ASP A 152 -9.71 20.87 27.66
CA ASP A 152 -8.99 20.83 26.39
C ASP A 152 -7.81 19.85 26.40
N THR A 153 -8.08 18.64 26.92
CA THR A 153 -7.07 17.59 27.07
C THR A 153 -7.48 16.31 26.37
N ILE A 154 -6.50 15.64 25.77
CA ILE A 154 -6.62 14.27 25.27
C ILE A 154 -5.83 13.35 26.19
N THR A 155 -6.42 12.22 26.60
CA THR A 155 -5.80 11.25 27.50
C THR A 155 -5.75 9.88 26.81
N SER A 156 -4.59 9.24 26.80
CA SER A 156 -4.45 7.83 26.38
C SER A 156 -5.07 6.92 27.43
N ASN A 157 -5.83 5.92 26.98
CA ASN A 157 -6.46 4.93 27.87
C ASN A 157 -5.43 3.96 28.47
N ARG A 158 -4.26 3.82 27.84
CA ARG A 158 -3.14 3.01 28.34
C ARG A 158 -2.26 3.76 29.33
N GLU A 159 -1.83 4.97 28.97
CA GLU A 159 -0.89 5.73 29.81
C GLU A 159 -1.60 6.55 30.89
N MET A 160 -2.87 6.92 30.68
CA MET A 160 -3.69 7.70 31.61
C MET A 160 -3.09 9.09 31.94
N ILE A 161 -2.25 9.62 31.06
CA ILE A 161 -1.65 10.95 31.15
C ILE A 161 -2.45 11.93 30.28
N PRO A 162 -2.94 13.07 30.82
CA PRO A 162 -3.64 14.07 30.04
C PRO A 162 -2.66 15.01 29.30
N TYR A 163 -2.89 15.21 28.01
CA TYR A 163 -2.12 16.09 27.13
C TYR A 163 -2.97 17.29 26.73
N ARG A 164 -2.49 18.52 26.96
CA ARG A 164 -3.21 19.75 26.56
C ARG A 164 -3.12 19.95 25.05
N LEU A 165 -4.26 20.06 24.38
CA LEU A 165 -4.35 20.14 22.92
C LEU A 165 -3.66 21.40 22.37
N SER A 166 -3.78 22.54 23.06
CA SER A 166 -3.07 23.79 22.73
C SER A 166 -1.56 23.69 22.53
N LYS A 167 -0.88 22.64 23.03
CA LYS A 167 0.55 22.42 22.78
C LYS A 167 0.85 21.77 21.43
N TYR A 168 -0.15 21.16 20.81
CA TYR A 168 -0.02 20.28 19.64
C TYR A 168 -0.86 20.72 18.45
N ALA A 169 -1.95 21.44 18.69
CA ALA A 169 -2.80 21.98 17.64
C ALA A 169 -2.06 23.09 16.88
N PRO A 170 -2.01 23.04 15.54
CA PRO A 170 -1.52 24.17 14.75
C PRO A 170 -2.46 25.38 14.91
N PRO A 171 -2.05 26.59 14.51
CA PRO A 171 -2.92 27.77 14.51
C PRO A 171 -4.25 27.46 13.82
N ILE A 172 -5.37 28.02 14.30
CA ILE A 172 -6.73 27.72 13.81
C ILE A 172 -6.86 27.88 12.27
N SER A 173 -6.07 28.75 11.65
CA SER A 173 -5.99 28.93 10.19
C SER A 173 -5.40 27.74 9.41
N GLU A 174 -4.72 26.81 10.08
CA GLU A 174 -4.10 25.61 9.51
C GLU A 174 -4.86 24.31 9.86
N VAL A 175 -5.89 24.40 10.71
CA VAL A 175 -6.83 23.29 10.91
C VAL A 175 -7.65 23.18 9.64
N ALA A 176 -7.13 22.39 8.69
CA ALA A 176 -7.87 22.05 7.50
C ALA A 176 -9.25 21.51 7.90
N GLU A 177 -10.27 21.83 7.11
CA GLU A 177 -11.56 21.16 7.12
C GLU A 177 -11.38 19.67 6.75
N ARG A 178 -10.66 18.90 7.58
CA ARG A 178 -10.68 17.44 7.60
C ARG A 178 -11.96 17.00 8.30
N ASP A 179 -13.10 17.59 7.93
CA ASP A 179 -14.35 16.83 7.92
C ASP A 179 -14.19 15.82 6.77
N GLY A 180 -14.78 14.63 6.87
CA GLY A 180 -14.72 13.59 5.83
C GLY A 180 -15.45 13.99 4.53
N GLY A 181 -15.10 15.14 3.96
CA GLY A 181 -15.71 15.79 2.82
C GLY A 181 -14.70 15.92 1.68
N ARG A 182 -14.85 15.04 0.68
CA ARG A 182 -14.45 15.14 -0.73
C ARG A 182 -13.57 16.36 -1.09
N GLY A 183 -12.27 16.21 -1.06
CA GLY A 183 -11.37 17.22 -1.63
C GLY A 183 -9.88 16.91 -1.65
N THR A 184 -9.41 15.89 -0.93
CA THR A 184 -7.96 15.59 -0.87
C THR A 184 -7.55 14.48 -1.84
N ALA A 185 -6.30 14.50 -2.33
CA ALA A 185 -5.71 13.38 -3.09
C ALA A 185 -5.79 12.04 -2.34
N TYR A 186 -5.89 12.10 -1.01
CA TYR A 186 -6.10 10.97 -0.12
C TYR A 186 -7.54 10.43 -0.16
N GLU A 187 -8.56 11.28 -0.25
CA GLU A 187 -9.96 10.85 -0.45
C GLU A 187 -10.22 10.36 -1.87
N MET A 188 -9.60 10.96 -2.90
CA MET A 188 -9.65 10.45 -4.27
C MET A 188 -9.03 9.04 -4.36
N LYS A 189 -7.90 8.83 -3.68
CA LYS A 189 -7.30 7.51 -3.46
C LYS A 189 -8.31 6.55 -2.81
N ASN A 190 -8.96 6.96 -1.72
CA ASN A 190 -9.88 6.10 -0.98
C ASN A 190 -11.22 5.86 -1.68
N ALA A 191 -11.61 6.69 -2.66
CA ALA A 191 -12.80 6.43 -3.47
C ALA A 191 -12.48 5.41 -4.58
N ILE A 192 -11.42 5.65 -5.35
CA ILE A 192 -11.11 4.86 -6.55
C ILE A 192 -10.68 3.43 -6.21
N THR A 193 -9.93 3.22 -5.14
CA THR A 193 -9.48 1.87 -4.73
C THR A 193 -10.62 0.98 -4.24
N THR A 194 -11.82 1.52 -4.00
CA THR A 194 -12.98 0.78 -3.48
C THR A 194 -13.92 0.27 -4.57
N PHE A 195 -13.71 0.69 -5.82
CA PHE A 195 -14.53 0.22 -6.94
C PHE A 195 -14.22 -1.24 -7.24
N HIS A 196 -15.27 -2.00 -7.54
CA HIS A 196 -15.10 -3.35 -8.07
C HIS A 196 -14.36 -3.29 -9.42
N GLY A 197 -13.36 -4.16 -9.62
CA GLY A 197 -12.51 -4.18 -10.81
C GLY A 197 -11.31 -3.24 -10.75
N PHE A 198 -11.08 -2.55 -9.62
CA PHE A 198 -9.91 -1.70 -9.45
C PHE A 198 -8.60 -2.50 -9.45
N ASP A 199 -8.53 -3.59 -8.70
CA ASP A 199 -7.37 -4.48 -8.63
C ASP A 199 -7.07 -5.17 -9.97
N GLU A 200 -8.12 -5.59 -10.69
CA GLU A 200 -7.99 -6.10 -12.06
C GLU A 200 -7.41 -5.04 -13.01
N PHE A 201 -7.96 -3.81 -12.96
CA PHE A 201 -7.49 -2.74 -13.82
C PHE A 201 -6.07 -2.29 -13.47
N SER A 202 -5.74 -2.16 -12.19
CA SER A 202 -4.43 -1.68 -11.74
C SER A 202 -3.33 -2.66 -12.14
N SER A 203 -3.52 -3.96 -11.92
CA SER A 203 -2.57 -5.00 -12.34
C SER A 203 -2.46 -5.05 -13.87
N PHE A 204 -3.58 -4.97 -14.60
CA PHE A 204 -3.59 -4.88 -16.06
C PHE A 204 -2.78 -3.67 -16.56
N PHE A 205 -3.05 -2.47 -16.05
CA PHE A 205 -2.34 -1.24 -16.39
C PHE A 205 -0.84 -1.38 -16.14
N ALA A 206 -0.45 -1.87 -14.96
CA ALA A 206 0.95 -2.08 -14.62
C ALA A 206 1.65 -3.04 -15.58
N ASN A 207 0.99 -4.16 -15.93
CA ASN A 207 1.54 -5.16 -16.82
C ASN A 207 1.74 -4.60 -18.24
N GLN A 208 0.77 -3.83 -18.76
CA GLN A 208 0.91 -3.16 -20.06
C GLN A 208 2.06 -2.14 -20.07
N GLU A 209 2.23 -1.37 -19.00
CA GLU A 209 3.30 -0.37 -18.88
C GLU A 209 4.71 -0.98 -18.77
N ILE A 210 4.81 -2.22 -18.27
CA ILE A 210 6.07 -2.94 -18.08
C ILE A 210 6.46 -3.67 -19.37
N VAL A 211 5.52 -4.29 -20.08
CA VAL A 211 5.81 -4.99 -21.35
C VAL A 211 6.49 -4.05 -22.34
N GLY A 212 7.54 -4.53 -23.00
CA GLY A 212 8.36 -3.76 -23.93
C GLY A 212 9.38 -2.82 -23.28
N SER A 213 9.31 -2.57 -21.97
CA SER A 213 10.36 -1.83 -21.25
C SER A 213 11.64 -2.67 -21.13
N ASN A 214 12.78 -2.04 -20.90
CA ASN A 214 14.04 -2.74 -20.65
C ASN A 214 14.29 -2.86 -19.13
N LEU A 215 14.26 -4.06 -18.56
CA LEU A 215 14.30 -4.25 -17.10
C LEU A 215 15.58 -3.71 -16.44
N LEU A 216 16.70 -3.70 -17.18
CA LEU A 216 17.97 -3.14 -16.71
C LEU A 216 17.95 -1.61 -16.76
N LYS A 217 17.61 -1.02 -17.90
CA LYS A 217 17.65 0.44 -18.11
C LYS A 217 16.48 1.17 -17.45
N ASP A 218 15.29 0.58 -17.52
CA ASP A 218 14.01 1.16 -17.07
C ASP A 218 13.57 0.61 -15.70
N ASN A 219 14.49 0.02 -14.91
CA ASN A 219 14.18 -0.60 -13.62
C ASN A 219 13.33 0.28 -12.69
N ALA A 220 13.61 1.59 -12.66
CA ALA A 220 12.86 2.55 -11.86
C ALA A 220 11.41 2.73 -12.37
N LYS A 221 11.20 2.73 -13.69
CA LYS A 221 9.87 2.75 -14.32
C LYS A 221 9.13 1.46 -13.97
N VAL A 222 9.78 0.30 -14.13
CA VAL A 222 9.19 -1.01 -13.80
C VAL A 222 8.73 -1.06 -12.35
N LYS A 223 9.58 -0.66 -11.39
CA LYS A 223 9.21 -0.59 -9.96
C LYS A 223 8.02 0.34 -9.71
N LYS A 224 7.96 1.49 -10.38
CA LYS A 224 6.82 2.42 -10.27
C LYS A 224 5.53 1.79 -10.82
N SER A 225 5.59 1.11 -11.96
CA SER A 225 4.44 0.41 -12.55
C SER A 225 3.97 -0.74 -11.65
N LEU A 226 4.88 -1.56 -11.11
CA LEU A 226 4.54 -2.59 -10.11
C LEU A 226 3.83 -1.98 -8.90
N LYS A 227 4.31 -0.83 -8.42
CA LYS A 227 3.68 -0.12 -7.30
C LYS A 227 2.25 0.32 -7.64
N VAL A 228 2.02 0.90 -8.82
CA VAL A 228 0.65 1.26 -9.28
C VAL A 228 -0.26 0.05 -9.30
N GLY A 229 0.22 -1.09 -9.82
CA GLY A 229 -0.61 -2.27 -9.99
C GLY A 229 -0.96 -3.00 -8.71
N TYR A 230 0.00 -3.14 -7.79
CA TYR A 230 -0.08 -4.14 -6.73
C TYR A 230 0.00 -3.58 -5.30
N GLN A 231 0.32 -2.30 -5.08
CA GLN A 231 0.50 -1.75 -3.72
C GLN A 231 -0.78 -1.70 -2.86
N TYR A 232 -1.94 -1.76 -3.51
CA TYR A 232 -3.27 -1.72 -2.87
C TYR A 232 -4.05 -3.02 -3.08
N ASP A 233 -3.41 -4.05 -3.63
CA ASP A 233 -4.02 -5.36 -3.71
C ASP A 233 -4.09 -5.96 -2.30
N TRP A 234 -5.30 -6.40 -1.95
CA TRP A 234 -5.65 -6.99 -0.66
C TRP A 234 -5.15 -8.42 -0.52
N GLN A 235 -4.99 -9.08 -1.66
CA GLN A 235 -4.42 -10.41 -1.75
C GLN A 235 -2.97 -10.29 -2.17
N GLU A 236 -2.16 -11.27 -1.78
CA GLU A 236 -0.81 -11.37 -2.28
C GLU A 236 -0.85 -11.93 -3.69
N SER A 237 -0.40 -11.12 -4.64
CA SER A 237 -0.34 -11.42 -6.06
C SER A 237 1.12 -11.67 -6.42
N PHE A 238 1.47 -12.92 -6.74
CA PHE A 238 2.81 -13.34 -7.13
C PHE A 238 2.88 -13.48 -8.65
N GLY A 239 3.87 -12.86 -9.28
CA GLY A 239 4.04 -12.88 -10.73
C GLY A 239 5.48 -12.91 -11.21
N ILE A 240 5.62 -13.04 -12.52
CA ILE A 240 6.91 -13.05 -13.22
C ILE A 240 6.98 -11.94 -14.26
N ILE A 241 8.18 -11.38 -14.42
CA ILE A 241 8.57 -10.47 -15.49
C ILE A 241 9.60 -11.22 -16.33
N ALA A 242 9.19 -11.66 -17.52
CA ALA A 242 10.05 -12.43 -18.42
C ALA A 242 10.67 -11.53 -19.48
N CYS A 243 11.98 -11.69 -19.70
CA CYS A 243 12.76 -10.85 -20.59
C CYS A 243 13.57 -11.67 -21.60
N ASP A 244 13.87 -11.03 -22.72
CA ASP A 244 14.78 -11.55 -23.74
C ASP A 244 16.27 -11.38 -23.37
N SER A 245 17.14 -11.71 -24.33
CA SER A 245 18.60 -11.59 -24.16
C SER A 245 19.07 -10.17 -23.88
N ASP A 246 18.30 -9.16 -24.29
CA ASP A 246 18.62 -7.73 -24.17
C ASP A 246 17.84 -7.04 -23.04
N TYR A 247 17.29 -7.81 -22.09
CA TYR A 247 16.49 -7.34 -20.96
C TYR A 247 15.15 -6.71 -21.35
N LYS A 248 14.70 -6.81 -22.61
CA LYS A 248 13.39 -6.33 -23.02
C LYS A 248 12.33 -7.25 -22.43
N VAL A 249 11.36 -6.68 -21.73
CA VAL A 249 10.27 -7.45 -21.15
C VAL A 249 9.36 -7.96 -22.27
N VAL A 250 9.27 -9.29 -22.38
CA VAL A 250 8.46 -10.01 -23.37
C VAL A 250 7.03 -10.18 -22.88
N PHE A 251 6.86 -10.46 -21.57
CA PHE A 251 5.56 -10.52 -20.92
C PHE A 251 5.69 -10.37 -19.41
N VAL A 252 4.56 -10.03 -18.79
CA VAL A 252 4.35 -10.09 -17.35
C VAL A 252 3.18 -11.02 -17.10
N ASN A 253 3.32 -11.96 -16.16
CA ASN A 253 2.27 -12.94 -15.87
C ASN A 253 2.09 -13.10 -14.36
N GLU A 254 0.87 -12.87 -13.87
CA GLU A 254 0.48 -13.20 -12.50
C GLU A 254 0.26 -14.71 -12.41
N LEU A 255 1.00 -15.39 -11.54
CA LEU A 255 0.95 -16.84 -11.39
C LEU A 255 0.01 -17.29 -10.29
N PHE A 256 -0.14 -16.45 -9.26
CA PHE A 256 -0.93 -16.76 -8.08
C PHE A 256 -1.48 -15.48 -7.46
N LYS A 257 -2.68 -15.57 -6.88
CA LYS A 257 -3.33 -14.53 -6.08
C LYS A 257 -4.04 -15.17 -4.89
N GLY A 258 -3.64 -14.86 -3.64
CA GLY A 258 -4.19 -15.50 -2.43
C GLY A 258 -3.38 -15.30 -1.14
N SER A 259 -3.55 -16.20 -0.15
CA SER A 259 -3.07 -16.00 1.24
C SER A 259 -1.54 -16.08 1.40
N PRO A 260 -0.93 -15.22 2.25
CA PRO A 260 0.52 -15.18 2.51
C PRO A 260 1.13 -16.48 3.05
N ASN A 261 0.32 -17.31 3.71
CA ASN A 261 0.83 -18.45 4.51
C ASN A 261 0.72 -19.82 3.82
N ALA A 262 0.13 -19.89 2.62
CA ALA A 262 -0.01 -21.16 1.91
C ALA A 262 -0.31 -20.93 0.43
N SER A 263 0.70 -20.58 -0.35
CA SER A 263 0.80 -21.13 -1.70
C SER A 263 2.26 -21.17 -2.08
N ILE A 264 2.82 -22.36 -1.89
CA ILE A 264 3.93 -22.87 -2.69
C ILE A 264 3.68 -22.38 -4.11
N VAL A 265 4.44 -21.39 -4.61
CA VAL A 265 4.44 -21.09 -6.04
C VAL A 265 4.75 -22.43 -6.70
N ASP A 266 3.74 -23.04 -7.32
CA ASP A 266 3.88 -24.38 -7.85
C ASP A 266 4.98 -24.30 -8.91
N ARG A 267 6.09 -25.02 -8.66
CA ARG A 267 7.23 -25.04 -9.56
C ARG A 267 6.81 -25.45 -10.97
N LYS A 268 5.74 -26.24 -11.12
CA LYS A 268 5.15 -26.59 -12.42
C LYS A 268 4.50 -25.40 -13.11
N VAL A 269 3.72 -24.59 -12.37
CA VAL A 269 3.10 -23.36 -12.92
C VAL A 269 4.18 -22.36 -13.31
N PHE A 270 5.17 -22.15 -12.44
CA PHE A 270 6.33 -21.31 -12.74
C PHE A 270 7.10 -21.81 -13.96
N THR A 271 7.44 -23.11 -14.02
CA THR A 271 8.13 -23.73 -15.16
C THR A 271 7.34 -23.58 -16.46
N LYS A 272 6.02 -23.82 -16.42
CA LYS A 272 5.14 -23.65 -17.58
C LYS A 272 5.17 -22.21 -18.08
N ALA A 273 5.19 -21.24 -17.17
CA ALA A 273 5.26 -19.83 -17.54
C ALA A 273 6.61 -19.47 -18.17
N LEU A 274 7.73 -19.98 -17.62
CA LEU A 274 9.07 -19.80 -18.20
C LEU A 274 9.19 -20.34 -19.63
N LEU A 275 8.54 -21.48 -19.90
CA LEU A 275 8.58 -22.17 -21.20
C LEU A 275 7.46 -21.72 -22.16
N SER A 276 6.71 -20.66 -21.81
CA SER A 276 5.58 -20.21 -22.63
C SER A 276 5.99 -19.49 -23.92
N LYS A 277 7.24 -19.02 -24.00
CA LYS A 277 7.82 -18.38 -25.18
C LYS A 277 9.30 -18.71 -25.30
N ASP A 278 9.78 -18.87 -26.52
CA ASP A 278 11.15 -19.32 -26.82
C ASP A 278 12.21 -18.22 -26.60
N ASP A 279 11.82 -16.94 -26.61
CA ASP A 279 12.71 -15.79 -26.46
C ASP A 279 13.04 -15.46 -24.99
N VAL A 280 12.44 -16.16 -24.02
CA VAL A 280 12.70 -15.94 -22.60
C VAL A 280 14.09 -16.45 -22.23
N SER A 281 14.95 -15.53 -21.81
CA SER A 281 16.30 -15.87 -21.33
C SER A 281 16.61 -15.34 -19.92
N LYS A 282 15.81 -14.40 -19.41
CA LYS A 282 15.96 -13.82 -18.08
C LYS A 282 14.61 -13.60 -17.44
N ILE A 283 14.55 -13.68 -16.12
CA ILE A 283 13.34 -13.38 -15.36
C ILE A 283 13.63 -12.59 -14.09
N ALA A 284 12.66 -11.79 -13.68
CA ALA A 284 12.49 -11.36 -12.30
C ALA A 284 11.12 -11.83 -11.81
N VAL A 285 10.97 -11.96 -10.50
CA VAL A 285 9.66 -12.26 -9.88
C VAL A 285 9.23 -11.09 -9.02
N PHE A 286 7.94 -10.99 -8.73
CA PHE A 286 7.42 -9.98 -7.83
C PHE A 286 6.23 -10.50 -7.01
N HIS A 287 6.03 -9.91 -5.84
CA HIS A 287 4.78 -10.00 -5.11
C HIS A 287 4.52 -8.73 -4.31
N ASN A 288 3.27 -8.49 -3.91
CA ASN A 288 2.94 -7.43 -2.96
C ASN A 288 2.76 -7.98 -1.55
N HIS A 289 3.10 -7.17 -0.56
CA HIS A 289 2.67 -7.39 0.81
C HIS A 289 1.44 -6.53 1.09
N PRO A 290 0.25 -7.09 1.35
CA PRO A 290 -0.94 -6.31 1.71
C PRO A 290 -0.73 -5.42 2.94
N SER A 291 0.16 -5.86 3.85
CA SER A 291 0.62 -5.09 5.01
C SER A 291 1.26 -3.74 4.64
N GLY A 292 1.77 -3.62 3.41
CA GLY A 292 2.47 -2.47 2.87
C GLY A 292 3.95 -2.40 3.22
N ILE A 293 4.48 -3.30 4.05
CA ILE A 293 5.90 -3.39 4.37
C ILE A 293 6.58 -4.33 3.37
N PRO A 294 7.52 -3.86 2.53
CA PRO A 294 8.15 -4.70 1.51
C PRO A 294 9.36 -5.50 2.05
N GLU A 295 9.41 -5.77 3.35
CA GLU A 295 10.53 -6.49 3.98
C GLU A 295 10.29 -8.00 3.86
N PRO A 296 11.27 -8.78 3.37
CA PRO A 296 11.06 -10.19 3.04
C PRO A 296 10.94 -11.07 4.29
N SER A 297 9.94 -11.96 4.28
CA SER A 297 9.77 -13.06 5.23
C SER A 297 10.84 -14.17 5.01
N PRO A 298 11.02 -15.07 5.98
CA PRO A 298 11.78 -16.31 5.78
C PRO A 298 11.26 -17.15 4.60
N GLU A 299 9.93 -17.19 4.42
CA GLU A 299 9.24 -17.92 3.37
C GLU A 299 9.57 -17.34 1.98
N ASP A 300 9.59 -16.01 1.85
CA ASP A 300 9.98 -15.33 0.60
C ASP A 300 11.39 -15.75 0.17
N LYS A 301 12.33 -15.82 1.12
CA LYS A 301 13.71 -16.23 0.86
C LYS A 301 13.77 -17.68 0.37
N GLN A 302 13.04 -18.59 1.03
CA GLN A 302 12.99 -20.01 0.63
C GLN A 302 12.39 -20.19 -0.77
N ILE A 303 11.27 -19.51 -1.06
CA ILE A 303 10.62 -19.56 -2.37
C ILE A 303 11.57 -19.01 -3.45
N THR A 304 12.17 -17.84 -3.21
CA THR A 304 13.12 -17.22 -4.15
C THR A 304 14.27 -18.16 -4.50
N LYS A 305 14.83 -18.83 -3.50
CA LYS A 305 15.91 -19.81 -3.70
C LYS A 305 15.45 -20.95 -4.61
N GLY A 306 14.28 -21.53 -4.35
CA GLY A 306 13.73 -22.62 -5.17
C GLY A 306 13.42 -22.19 -6.61
N LEU A 307 12.88 -20.98 -6.82
CA LEU A 307 12.59 -20.47 -8.17
C LEU A 307 13.86 -20.14 -8.96
N LYS A 308 14.89 -19.65 -8.28
CA LYS A 308 16.22 -19.46 -8.88
C LYS A 308 16.81 -20.78 -9.35
N GLU A 309 16.76 -21.83 -8.51
CA GLU A 309 17.23 -23.17 -8.89
C GLU A 309 16.49 -23.70 -10.13
N VAL A 310 15.16 -23.55 -10.20
CA VAL A 310 14.36 -23.96 -11.37
C VAL A 310 14.77 -23.19 -12.62
N SER A 311 14.91 -21.87 -12.53
CA SER A 311 15.28 -21.01 -13.68
C SER A 311 16.66 -21.37 -14.22
N GLU A 312 17.64 -21.57 -13.32
CA GLU A 312 19.00 -21.94 -13.69
C GLU A 312 19.06 -23.32 -14.38
N LYS A 313 18.22 -24.28 -13.98
CA LYS A 313 18.12 -25.59 -14.65
C LYS A 313 17.61 -25.49 -16.09
N LEU A 314 16.88 -24.43 -16.42
CA LEU A 314 16.39 -24.14 -17.77
C LEU A 314 17.30 -23.18 -18.55
N ASN A 315 18.48 -22.85 -18.02
CA ASN A 315 19.39 -21.82 -18.56
C ASN A 315 18.75 -20.42 -18.67
N ILE A 316 17.75 -20.12 -17.82
CA ILE A 316 17.11 -18.81 -17.72
C ILE A 316 17.69 -18.07 -16.52
N GLN A 317 18.21 -16.86 -16.72
CA GLN A 317 18.88 -16.10 -15.66
C GLN A 317 17.85 -15.46 -14.71
N PHE A 318 17.93 -15.78 -13.42
CA PHE A 318 17.15 -15.13 -12.37
C PHE A 318 17.80 -13.80 -11.96
N LEU A 319 17.17 -12.68 -12.29
CA LEU A 319 17.71 -11.33 -12.10
C LEU A 319 17.41 -10.74 -10.73
N ASP A 320 16.15 -10.81 -10.28
CA ASP A 320 15.71 -10.14 -9.05
C ASP A 320 14.39 -10.70 -8.54
N HIS A 321 14.08 -10.32 -7.31
CA HIS A 321 12.77 -10.50 -6.69
C HIS A 321 12.32 -9.16 -6.10
N PHE A 322 11.20 -8.63 -6.60
CA PHE A 322 10.61 -7.38 -6.16
C PHE A 322 9.47 -7.58 -5.17
N ILE A 323 9.60 -7.06 -3.95
CA ILE A 323 8.47 -6.99 -3.02
C ILE A 323 7.85 -5.60 -3.07
N VAL A 324 6.59 -5.51 -3.46
CA VAL A 324 5.83 -4.27 -3.58
C VAL A 324 5.17 -3.94 -2.24
N GLY A 325 5.56 -2.81 -1.67
CA GLY A 325 4.90 -2.20 -0.52
C GLY A 325 4.25 -0.87 -0.88
N LYS A 326 3.61 -0.24 0.11
CA LYS A 326 2.90 1.05 -0.09
C LYS A 326 3.84 2.22 -0.34
N GLU A 327 5.04 2.19 0.23
CA GLU A 327 6.00 3.29 0.12
C GLU A 327 7.07 3.02 -0.92
N SER A 328 7.55 1.78 -1.00
CA SER A 328 8.67 1.41 -1.84
C SER A 328 8.56 -0.03 -2.34
N VAL A 329 9.36 -0.33 -3.35
CA VAL A 329 9.56 -1.68 -3.87
C VAL A 329 10.94 -2.16 -3.42
N TYR A 330 10.98 -3.23 -2.64
CA TYR A 330 12.20 -3.89 -2.22
C TYR A 330 12.77 -4.72 -3.38
N SER A 331 14.09 -4.89 -3.42
CA SER A 331 14.79 -5.68 -4.44
C SER A 331 15.76 -6.60 -3.72
N PHE A 332 15.57 -7.90 -3.88
CA PHE A 332 16.45 -8.91 -3.27
C PHE A 332 17.88 -8.73 -3.73
N ALA A 333 18.10 -8.55 -5.03
CA ALA A 333 19.44 -8.36 -5.59
C ALA A 333 20.16 -7.16 -4.96
N LYS A 334 19.42 -6.13 -4.55
CA LYS A 334 19.98 -4.91 -3.94
C LYS A 334 20.35 -5.05 -2.47
N TYR A 335 19.52 -5.75 -1.70
CA TYR A 335 19.61 -5.70 -0.24
C TYR A 335 20.02 -7.03 0.40
N ILE A 336 20.02 -8.14 -0.36
CA ILE A 336 20.43 -9.45 0.14
C ILE A 336 21.61 -9.97 -0.69
N PRO A 337 22.86 -9.89 -0.17
CA PRO A 337 24.07 -10.26 -0.90
C PRO A 337 24.05 -11.68 -1.49
N GLU A 338 23.43 -12.63 -0.77
CA GLU A 338 23.30 -14.03 -1.20
C GLU A 338 22.43 -14.21 -2.46
N TYR A 339 21.56 -13.24 -2.75
CA TYR A 339 20.63 -13.28 -3.89
C TYR A 339 21.05 -12.35 -5.02
N VAL A 340 22.28 -11.83 -4.99
CA VAL A 340 22.85 -11.12 -6.13
C VAL A 340 22.86 -12.08 -7.33
N CYS A 341 22.24 -11.61 -8.41
CA CYS A 341 22.15 -12.33 -9.65
C CYS A 341 23.55 -12.52 -10.28
N ARG A 342 23.79 -13.66 -10.92
CA ARG A 342 25.07 -13.97 -11.61
C ARG A 342 25.28 -13.18 -12.91
N ASN A 343 24.23 -12.57 -13.44
CA ASN A 343 24.33 -11.65 -14.57
C ASN A 343 25.11 -10.39 -14.15
N GLU A 344 26.27 -10.19 -14.79
CA GLU A 344 27.24 -9.14 -14.42
C GLU A 344 26.71 -7.74 -14.66
N ASP A 345 25.97 -7.51 -15.74
CA ASP A 345 25.40 -6.18 -16.04
C ASP A 345 24.38 -5.79 -14.97
N TYR A 346 23.46 -6.70 -14.64
CA TYR A 346 22.42 -6.46 -13.65
C TYR A 346 23.01 -6.30 -12.25
N SER A 347 23.98 -7.15 -11.87
CA SER A 347 24.70 -7.04 -10.60
C SER A 347 25.44 -5.70 -10.48
N SER A 348 26.17 -5.31 -11.52
CA SER A 348 26.89 -4.02 -11.58
C SER A 348 25.95 -2.82 -11.47
N PHE A 349 24.81 -2.88 -12.16
CA PHE A 349 23.77 -1.87 -12.08
C PHE A 349 23.22 -1.71 -10.65
N VAL A 350 22.90 -2.82 -9.99
CA VAL A 350 22.37 -2.81 -8.62
C VAL A 350 23.39 -2.24 -7.62
N GLN A 351 24.67 -2.62 -7.75
CA GLN A 351 25.74 -2.09 -6.89
C GLN A 351 25.93 -0.59 -7.07
N LYS A 352 25.87 -0.07 -8.30
CA LYS A 352 25.93 1.39 -8.57
C LYS A 352 24.79 2.11 -7.86
N GLN A 353 23.56 1.59 -7.90
CA GLN A 353 22.44 2.18 -7.18
C GLN A 353 22.59 2.17 -5.66
N ALA A 354 23.21 1.14 -5.08
CA ALA A 354 23.46 1.07 -3.64
C ALA A 354 24.48 2.14 -3.18
N LYS A 355 25.54 2.36 -3.97
CA LYS A 355 26.56 3.38 -3.69
C LYS A 355 26.02 4.82 -3.74
N ILE A 356 25.17 5.13 -4.73
CA ILE A 356 24.55 6.47 -4.88
C ILE A 356 23.70 6.84 -3.65
N LYS A 357 22.96 5.87 -3.08
CA LYS A 357 22.11 6.11 -1.91
C LYS A 357 22.94 6.39 -0.64
N ARG A 358 24.05 5.66 -0.47
CA ARG A 358 24.99 5.85 0.65
C ARG A 358 25.71 7.21 0.58
N GLY A 359 26.07 7.66 -0.63
CA GLY A 359 26.65 8.99 -0.85
C GLY A 359 25.71 10.14 -0.51
N LYS A 360 24.41 10.03 -0.87
CA LYS A 360 23.40 11.03 -0.48
C LYS A 360 23.12 11.07 1.02
N GLN A 361 23.17 9.91 1.70
CA GLN A 361 22.96 9.83 3.14
C GLN A 361 24.13 10.45 3.93
N MET A 362 25.38 10.19 3.51
CA MET A 362 26.55 10.84 4.13
C MET A 362 26.62 12.35 3.86
N ALA A 363 26.16 12.81 2.70
CA ALA A 363 26.07 14.25 2.41
C ALA A 363 25.06 14.96 3.33
N PHE A 364 23.95 14.31 3.68
CA PHE A 364 22.94 14.85 4.60
C PHE A 364 23.39 14.83 6.06
N GLU A 365 24.26 13.87 6.45
CA GLU A 365 24.86 13.78 7.79
C GLU A 365 26.05 14.74 7.99
N LEU A 366 26.59 15.34 6.92
CA LEU A 366 27.65 16.36 6.97
C LEU A 366 27.11 17.80 6.94
N GLU A 367 25.80 17.98 6.69
CA GLU A 367 25.11 19.28 6.70
C GLU A 367 24.26 19.51 7.97
N LEU A 368 24.28 18.56 8.92
CA LEU A 368 23.74 18.66 10.29
C LEU A 368 24.89 18.74 11.29
#